data_AF-A0A291QXV6-F1
#
_entry.id   AF-A0A291QXV6-F1
#
_cell.length_a   1.000
_cell.length_b   1.000
_cell.length_c   1.000
_cell.angle_alpha   90.00
_cell.angle_beta   90.00
_cell.angle_gamma   90.00
#
_symmetry.space_group_name_H-M   'P 1'
#
loop_
_entity.id
_entity.type
_entity.pdbx_description
1 polymer ?
#
loop_
_entity_poly.entity_id
_entity_poly.type
_entity_poly.pdbx_seq_one_letter_code
_entity_poly.pdbx_strand_id
1 'polypeptide(L)'
;MKLISWKIAYFTSLATGLLLIFIGFRFFTVPIQAETDFGIHTGITHHFEFHYIKAIRDLATGLLTIALLLNKEYRSLGWLMLCMSLVPVTDFLLVINNASHPAGAIYPHLAAILICLTLGLYYLSTHKKTIGHAV
;
A
#
# COMPACT_ATOMS: atom_id res chain seq x y z
N MET A 1 25.20 -10.94 0.17
CA MET A 1 24.42 -9.67 0.31
C MET A 1 23.22 -9.60 -0.64
N LYS A 2 23.36 -9.80 -1.96
CA LYS A 2 22.23 -9.72 -2.93
C LYS A 2 21.03 -10.65 -2.64
N LEU A 3 21.28 -11.86 -2.15
CA LEU A 3 20.20 -12.82 -1.84
C LEU A 3 19.35 -12.39 -0.64
N ILE A 4 19.99 -11.79 0.38
CA ILE A 4 19.31 -11.34 1.61
C ILE A 4 18.42 -10.15 1.29
N SER A 5 18.93 -9.14 0.56
CA SER A 5 18.13 -7.98 0.18
C SER A 5 16.96 -8.35 -0.73
N TRP A 6 17.14 -9.31 -1.63
CA TRP A 6 16.06 -9.82 -2.46
C TRP A 6 14.97 -10.51 -1.63
N LYS A 7 15.33 -11.39 -0.67
CA LYS A 7 14.36 -12.05 0.20
C LYS A 7 13.56 -11.03 1.02
N ILE A 8 14.24 -10.02 1.58
CA ILE A 8 13.59 -8.94 2.33
C ILE A 8 12.60 -8.21 1.43
N ALA A 9 13.03 -7.75 0.25
CA ALA A 9 12.14 -7.04 -0.67
C ALA A 9 10.91 -7.88 -1.08
N TYR A 10 11.13 -9.17 -1.36
CA TYR A 10 10.07 -10.11 -1.72
C TYR A 10 9.04 -10.28 -0.60
N PHE A 11 9.50 -10.62 0.61
CA PHE A 11 8.59 -10.86 1.73
C PHE A 11 7.91 -9.59 2.23
N THR A 12 8.60 -8.44 2.20
CA THR A 12 7.95 -7.15 2.51
C THR A 12 6.87 -6.83 1.47
N SER A 13 7.14 -7.02 0.18
CA SER A 13 6.12 -6.81 -0.87
C SER A 13 4.90 -7.73 -0.70
N LEU A 14 5.16 -9.01 -0.37
CA LEU A 14 4.10 -9.97 -0.10
C LEU A 14 3.26 -9.55 1.11
N ALA A 15 3.91 -9.16 2.21
CA ALA A 15 3.23 -8.67 3.40
C ALA A 15 2.43 -7.40 3.11
N THR A 16 2.97 -6.45 2.34
CA THR A 16 2.26 -5.24 1.90
C THR A 16 0.99 -5.59 1.12
N GLY A 17 1.09 -6.47 0.12
CA GLY A 17 -0.08 -6.89 -0.66
C GLY A 17 -1.15 -7.56 0.20
N LEU A 18 -0.75 -8.45 1.11
CA LEU A 18 -1.68 -9.13 2.03
C LEU A 18 -2.32 -8.16 3.02
N LEU A 19 -1.56 -7.21 3.56
CA LEU A 19 -2.08 -6.17 4.46
C LEU A 19 -3.09 -5.26 3.76
N LEU A 20 -2.85 -4.88 2.50
CA LEU A 20 -3.80 -4.08 1.72
C LEU A 20 -5.11 -4.83 1.46
N ILE A 21 -5.04 -6.14 1.15
CA ILE A 21 -6.22 -7.00 1.05
C ILE A 21 -6.99 -7.03 2.36
N PHE A 22 -6.28 -7.25 3.47
CA PHE A 22 -6.87 -7.27 4.82
C PHE A 22 -7.54 -5.93 5.18
N ILE A 23 -6.88 -4.80 4.92
CA ILE A 23 -7.42 -3.46 5.16
C ILE A 23 -8.66 -3.23 4.29
N GLY A 24 -8.59 -3.52 2.98
CA GLY A 24 -9.72 -3.39 2.08
C GLY A 24 -10.93 -4.22 2.55
N PHE A 25 -10.70 -5.47 2.93
CA PHE A 25 -11.74 -6.35 3.48
C PHE A 25 -12.36 -5.80 4.77
N ARG A 26 -11.55 -5.21 5.65
CA ARG A 26 -12.03 -4.56 6.88
C ARG A 26 -12.94 -3.37 6.60
N PHE A 27 -12.60 -2.53 5.62
CA PHE A 27 -13.46 -1.39 5.26
C PHE A 27 -14.79 -1.82 4.61
N PHE A 28 -14.89 -3.03 4.07
CA PHE A 28 -16.18 -3.60 3.64
C PHE A 28 -17.02 -4.15 4.81
N THR A 29 -16.38 -4.86 5.74
CA THR A 29 -17.09 -5.66 6.75
C THR A 29 -17.35 -4.93 8.06
N VAL A 30 -16.42 -4.07 8.47
CA VAL A 30 -16.45 -3.33 9.74
C VAL A 30 -16.02 -1.86 9.54
N PRO A 31 -16.70 -1.09 8.67
CA PRO A 31 -16.25 0.23 8.19
C PRO A 31 -15.96 1.23 9.32
N ILE A 32 -16.83 1.30 10.34
CA ILE A 32 -16.67 2.25 11.47
C ILE A 32 -15.40 1.94 12.29
N GLN A 33 -15.15 0.66 12.57
CA GLN A 33 -13.93 0.25 13.28
C GLN A 33 -12.69 0.41 12.40
N ALA A 34 -12.78 0.08 11.10
CA ALA A 34 -11.73 0.31 10.12
C ALA A 34 -11.29 1.77 10.05
N GLU A 35 -12.25 2.68 10.01
CA GLU A 35 -12.01 4.12 10.01
C GLU A 35 -11.37 4.60 11.32
N THR A 36 -11.89 4.14 12.46
CA THR A 36 -11.36 4.51 13.79
C THR A 36 -9.91 4.07 13.94
N ASP A 37 -9.60 2.83 13.59
CA ASP A 37 -8.23 2.31 13.62
C ASP A 37 -7.31 2.98 12.59
N PHE A 38 -7.88 3.52 11.51
CA PHE A 38 -7.15 4.28 10.50
C PHE A 38 -6.70 5.67 11.00
N GLY A 39 -7.35 6.18 12.06
CA GLY A 39 -7.08 7.49 12.65
C GLY A 39 -7.98 8.61 12.12
N ILE A 40 -9.11 8.28 11.50
CA ILE A 40 -10.11 9.25 11.03
C ILE A 40 -11.43 9.01 11.76
N HIS A 41 -12.22 10.06 11.93
CA HIS A 41 -13.58 9.97 12.46
C HIS A 41 -14.51 10.95 11.73
N THR A 42 -15.46 10.39 11.00
CA THR A 42 -16.49 11.09 10.20
C THR A 42 -17.82 11.20 10.95
N GLY A 43 -17.88 10.67 12.18
CA GLY A 43 -19.06 10.66 13.03
C GLY A 43 -19.92 9.42 12.85
N ILE A 44 -21.04 9.36 13.58
CA ILE A 44 -22.01 8.27 13.46
C ILE A 44 -22.81 8.48 12.17
N THR A 45 -22.64 7.56 11.22
CA THR A 45 -23.31 7.60 9.92
C THR A 45 -23.67 6.19 9.43
N HIS A 46 -24.70 6.10 8.59
CA HIS A 46 -25.04 4.90 7.83
C HIS A 46 -24.61 4.97 6.36
N HIS A 47 -23.92 6.06 5.98
CA HIS A 47 -23.37 6.31 4.66
C HIS A 47 -21.93 5.77 4.60
N PHE A 48 -21.74 4.61 3.96
CA PHE A 48 -20.46 3.90 3.86
C PHE A 48 -19.86 3.94 2.44
N GLU A 49 -20.39 4.77 1.55
CA GLU A 49 -19.98 4.84 0.15
C GLU A 49 -18.50 5.15 0.01
N PHE A 50 -17.98 6.11 0.80
CA PHE A 50 -16.55 6.44 0.82
C PHE A 50 -15.70 5.33 1.45
N HIS A 51 -16.20 4.64 2.48
CA HIS A 51 -15.52 3.47 3.06
C HIS A 51 -15.39 2.36 2.02
N TYR A 52 -16.43 2.09 1.23
CA TYR A 52 -16.41 1.08 0.17
C TYR A 52 -15.54 1.47 -1.02
N ILE A 53 -15.49 2.76 -1.39
CA ILE A 53 -14.54 3.27 -2.40
C ILE A 53 -13.10 3.04 -1.93
N LYS A 54 -12.80 3.33 -0.66
CA LYS A 54 -11.48 3.03 -0.08
C LYS A 54 -11.23 1.52 -0.02
N ALA A 55 -12.23 0.75 0.40
CA ALA A 55 -12.15 -0.70 0.56
C ALA A 55 -11.72 -1.38 -0.74
N ILE A 56 -12.40 -1.07 -1.85
CA ILE A 56 -12.10 -1.69 -3.14
C ILE A 56 -10.74 -1.25 -3.70
N ARG A 57 -10.34 0.01 -3.46
CA ARG A 57 -9.01 0.52 -3.86
C ARG A 57 -7.90 -0.27 -3.16
N ASP A 58 -7.98 -0.41 -1.85
CA ASP A 58 -6.95 -1.10 -1.07
C ASP A 58 -6.95 -2.61 -1.40
N LEU A 59 -8.14 -3.23 -1.55
CA LEU A 59 -8.25 -4.63 -1.98
C LEU A 59 -7.63 -4.87 -3.37
N ALA A 60 -8.02 -4.08 -4.37
CA ALA A 60 -7.54 -4.24 -5.74
C ALA A 60 -6.03 -4.00 -5.86
N THR A 61 -5.51 -3.00 -5.14
CA THR A 61 -4.08 -2.68 -5.16
C THR A 61 -3.24 -3.74 -4.44
N GLY A 62 -3.75 -4.32 -3.35
CA GLY A 62 -3.14 -5.49 -2.70
C GLY A 62 -3.11 -6.72 -3.60
N LEU A 63 -4.22 -7.03 -4.28
CA LEU A 63 -4.30 -8.12 -5.25
C LEU A 63 -3.32 -7.93 -6.41
N LEU A 64 -3.27 -6.72 -6.99
CA LEU A 64 -2.35 -6.40 -8.08
C LEU A 64 -0.88 -6.51 -7.63
N THR A 65 -0.56 -6.04 -6.41
CA THR A 65 0.77 -6.18 -5.82
C THR A 65 1.21 -7.64 -5.76
N ILE A 66 0.34 -8.52 -5.24
CA ILE A 66 0.61 -9.97 -5.17
C ILE A 66 0.70 -10.59 -6.57
N ALA A 67 -0.20 -10.22 -7.48
CA ALA A 67 -0.19 -10.73 -8.84
C ALA A 67 1.13 -10.41 -9.56
N LEU A 68 1.61 -9.15 -9.49
CA LEU A 68 2.88 -8.77 -10.11
C LEU A 68 4.07 -9.46 -9.42
N LEU A 69 4.04 -9.60 -8.09
CA LEU A 69 5.09 -10.28 -7.35
C LEU A 69 5.21 -11.76 -7.73
N LEU A 70 4.10 -12.49 -7.76
CA LEU A 70 4.05 -13.93 -8.08
C LEU A 70 4.38 -14.21 -9.55
N ASN A 71 4.00 -13.32 -10.46
CA ASN A 71 4.36 -13.40 -11.88
C ASN A 71 5.79 -12.91 -12.17
N LYS A 72 6.55 -12.49 -11.15
CA LYS A 72 7.93 -11.98 -11.27
C LYS A 72 8.04 -10.72 -12.14
N GLU A 73 6.96 -9.96 -12.26
CA GLU A 73 6.87 -8.68 -12.97
C GLU A 73 7.43 -7.53 -12.12
N TYR A 74 8.68 -7.68 -11.67
CA TYR A 74 9.27 -6.83 -10.63
C TYR A 74 9.41 -5.37 -11.05
N ARG A 75 9.66 -5.08 -12.33
CA ARG A 75 9.76 -3.70 -12.80
C ARG A 75 8.41 -2.99 -12.75
N SER A 76 7.35 -3.68 -13.16
CA SER A 76 5.96 -3.19 -13.07
C SER A 76 5.55 -3.01 -11.60
N LEU A 77 5.93 -3.96 -10.73
CA LEU A 77 5.74 -3.85 -9.29
C LEU A 77 6.46 -2.63 -8.71
N GLY A 78 7.68 -2.35 -9.16
CA GLY A 78 8.44 -1.17 -8.74
C GLY A 78 7.73 0.15 -9.07
N TRP A 79 7.22 0.27 -10.30
CA TRP A 79 6.41 1.43 -10.70
C TRP A 79 5.09 1.51 -9.94
N LEU A 80 4.40 0.38 -9.74
CA LEU A 80 3.19 0.33 -8.94
C LEU A 80 3.47 0.88 -7.54
N MET A 81 4.52 0.43 -6.86
CA MET A 81 4.87 0.91 -5.52
C MET A 81 5.17 2.41 -5.47
N LEU A 82 5.92 2.95 -6.43
CA LEU A 82 6.21 4.38 -6.49
C LEU A 82 4.94 5.21 -6.73
N CYS A 83 4.13 4.86 -7.74
CA CYS A 83 2.90 5.59 -8.02
C CYS A 83 1.89 5.46 -6.87
N MET A 84 1.75 4.27 -6.30
CA MET A 84 0.83 4.03 -5.19
C MET A 84 1.30 4.63 -3.88
N SER A 85 2.56 5.05 -3.74
CA SER A 85 3.03 5.79 -2.55
C SER A 85 2.27 7.10 -2.32
N LEU A 86 1.66 7.66 -3.38
CA LEU A 86 0.77 8.81 -3.25
C LEU A 86 -0.41 8.55 -2.31
N VAL A 87 -0.92 7.31 -2.29
CA VAL A 87 -2.04 6.92 -1.44
C VAL A 87 -1.71 7.04 0.05
N PRO A 88 -0.70 6.34 0.61
CA PRO A 88 -0.37 6.48 2.02
C PRO A 88 0.19 7.87 2.36
N VAL A 89 0.75 8.63 1.41
CA VAL A 89 1.07 10.06 1.62
C VAL A 89 -0.20 10.86 1.87
N THR A 90 -1.23 10.73 1.03
CA THR A 90 -2.51 11.42 1.24
C THR A 90 -3.18 10.94 2.52
N ASP A 91 -3.17 9.63 2.78
CA ASP A 91 -3.75 9.05 3.99
C ASP A 91 -3.05 9.58 5.26
N PHE A 92 -1.72 9.67 5.27
CA PHE A 92 -0.94 10.30 6.33
C PHE A 92 -1.36 11.75 6.55
N LEU A 93 -1.44 12.54 5.46
CA LEU A 93 -1.83 13.96 5.53
C LEU A 93 -3.23 14.11 6.12
N LEU A 94 -4.19 13.26 5.74
CA LEU A 94 -5.55 13.29 6.29
C LEU A 94 -5.55 12.99 7.80
N VAL A 95 -4.77 12.02 8.25
CA VAL A 95 -4.69 11.67 9.68
C VAL A 95 -4.05 12.79 10.50
N ILE A 96 -2.91 13.33 10.09
CA ILE A 96 -2.24 14.37 10.89
C ILE A 96 -3.04 15.68 10.98
N ASN A 97 -3.90 15.95 9.99
CA ASN A 97 -4.78 17.11 9.99
C ASN A 97 -6.10 16.85 10.74
N ASN A 98 -6.35 15.62 11.19
CA ASN A 98 -7.49 15.33 12.05
C ASN A 98 -7.14 15.67 13.50
N ALA A 99 -7.81 16.66 14.10
CA ALA A 99 -7.49 17.14 15.44
C ALA A 99 -7.58 16.09 16.57
N SER A 100 -8.26 14.97 16.34
CA SER A 100 -8.51 13.93 17.34
C SER A 100 -7.81 12.60 17.04
N HIS A 101 -6.88 12.54 16.07
CA HIS A 101 -6.19 11.30 15.76
C HIS A 101 -5.32 10.83 16.94
N PRO A 102 -5.34 9.54 17.30
CA PRO A 102 -4.41 9.01 18.28
C PRO A 102 -3.00 9.01 17.69
N ALA A 103 -1.98 9.35 18.49
CA ALA A 103 -0.59 9.43 18.02
C ALA A 103 -0.10 8.15 17.32
N GLY A 104 -0.60 6.99 17.73
CA GLY A 104 -0.29 5.69 17.13
C GLY A 104 -0.77 5.51 15.69
N ALA A 105 -1.79 6.25 15.25
CA ALA A 105 -2.36 6.11 13.90
C ALA A 105 -1.43 6.62 12.80
N ILE A 106 -0.39 7.39 13.14
CA ILE A 106 0.56 7.95 12.17
C ILE A 106 1.53 6.88 11.63
N TYR A 107 1.95 5.93 12.49
CA TYR A 107 3.03 4.99 12.18
C TYR A 107 2.74 4.06 10.99
N PRO A 108 1.54 3.47 10.84
CA PRO A 108 1.23 2.63 9.70
C PRO A 108 1.36 3.37 8.37
N HIS A 109 0.92 4.63 8.31
CA HIS A 109 0.99 5.44 7.09
C HIS A 109 2.43 5.77 6.73
N LEU A 110 3.23 6.21 7.70
CA LEU A 110 4.65 6.50 7.47
C LEU A 110 5.42 5.24 7.05
N ALA A 111 5.14 4.10 7.67
CA ALA A 111 5.72 2.81 7.28
C ALA A 111 5.35 2.46 5.83
N ALA A 112 4.09 2.63 5.44
CA ALA A 112 3.64 2.37 4.07
C ALA A 112 4.33 3.28 3.05
N ILE A 113 4.51 4.58 3.36
CA ILE A 113 5.27 5.53 2.51
C ILE A 113 6.71 5.02 2.32
N LEU A 114 7.41 4.71 3.41
CA LEU A 114 8.80 4.26 3.35
C LEU A 114 8.94 2.94 2.59
N ILE A 115 8.04 1.97 2.84
CA ILE A 115 8.03 0.69 2.13
C ILE A 115 7.84 0.91 0.62
N CYS A 116 6.84 1.69 0.23
CA CYS A 116 6.53 1.93 -1.18
C CYS A 116 7.70 2.61 -1.91
N LEU A 117 8.29 3.65 -1.32
CA LEU A 117 9.41 4.36 -1.93
C LEU A 117 10.66 3.49 -2.02
N THR A 118 11.03 2.82 -0.93
CA THR A 118 12.26 2.02 -0.89
C THR A 118 12.18 0.79 -1.78
N LEU A 119 11.08 0.05 -1.75
CA LEU A 119 10.89 -1.13 -2.59
C LEU A 119 10.70 -0.75 -4.07
N GLY A 120 9.96 0.33 -4.34
CA GLY A 120 9.80 0.86 -5.69
C GLY A 120 11.14 1.17 -6.35
N LEU A 121 11.99 1.95 -5.67
CA LEU A 121 13.34 2.27 -6.12
C LEU A 121 14.23 1.01 -6.22
N TYR A 122 14.13 0.09 -5.26
CA TYR A 122 14.87 -1.17 -5.27
C TYR A 122 14.58 -2.01 -6.51
N TYR A 123 13.31 -2.24 -6.83
CA TYR A 123 12.91 -3.04 -7.99
C TYR A 123 13.32 -2.38 -9.31
N LEU A 124 13.17 -1.06 -9.45
CA LEU A 124 13.58 -0.34 -10.66
C LEU A 124 15.10 -0.34 -10.86
N SER A 125 15.87 -0.30 -9.77
CA SER A 125 17.34 -0.30 -9.80
C SER A 125 17.92 -1.70 -10.09
N THR A 126 17.23 -2.75 -9.67
CA THR A 126 17.67 -4.14 -9.82
C THR A 126 17.15 -4.83 -11.08
N HIS A 127 16.04 -4.35 -11.66
CA HIS A 127 15.39 -4.92 -12.85
C HIS A 127 15.29 -3.87 -13.95
N LYS A 128 16.43 -3.61 -14.60
CA LYS A 128 16.52 -2.71 -15.76
C LYS A 128 15.78 -3.33 -16.94
N LYS A 129 15.10 -2.50 -17.73
CA LYS A 129 14.49 -2.92 -19.00
C LYS A 129 15.63 -3.39 -19.91
N THR A 130 15.60 -4.66 -20.35
CA THR A 130 16.51 -5.12 -21.39
C THR A 130 16.13 -4.38 -22.67
N ILE A 131 17.03 -3.54 -23.18
CA ILE A 131 16.87 -2.96 -24.51
C ILE A 131 17.17 -4.11 -25.47
N GLY A 132 16.12 -4.71 -26.04
CA GLY A 132 16.28 -5.58 -27.19
C GLY A 132 16.90 -4.73 -28.29
N HIS A 133 18.13 -5.05 -28.69
CA HIS A 133 18.65 -4.56 -29.96
C HIS A 133 17.74 -5.20 -31.01
N ALA A 134 16.85 -4.39 -31.59
CA ALA A 134 16.13 -4.80 -32.78
C ALA A 134 17.18 -5.10 -33.85
N VAL A 135 17.37 -6.38 -34.14
CA VAL A 135 18.08 -6.88 -35.32
C VAL A 135 17.03 -7.21 -36.35
#